data_AF-A0A2N1RNP9-F1
#
_entry.id   AF-A0A2N1RNP9-F1
#
_cell.length_a   1.000
_cell.length_b   1.000
_cell.length_c   1.000
_cell.angle_alpha   90.00
_cell.angle_beta   90.00
_cell.angle_gamma   90.00
#
_symmetry.space_group_name_H-M   'P 1'
#
loop_
_entity.id
_entity.type
_entity.pdbx_description
1 polymer ?
#
loop_
_entity_poly.entity_id
_entity_poly.type
_entity_poly.pdbx_seq_one_letter_code
_entity_poly.pdbx_strand_id
1 'polypeptide(L)'
;MENIKKYGGIMKFSYLKSRRFFSGFIGIFTIICIITFAGCESVVEEGSSDEQISLELTLESDGISSAEGMSKSVTGGSGSTVANATNVPVEANVSVAFDADINVSTLNTTTFKVTRVDTSEVLAGTVTYANRVATFIPSRVFVFDTVKKNKIRKGLKQDTSYMVTIAAASIKSTSGAAQGTSNYTFTFKTENLDYGFYFLGPNGEYQKAVPGQYNQYYDSSKPTVVYYHGWQNGSTKNEDFGNDNAFFFNSSTIGSYNVINSWMNKGYNVCIAYWAQWADESEVKDAQAKLWLGNNGKKQMRYMVRGGAYVSLPTTYSVTDLLFEEYKDIFGSSVSGIRFMGHSLGNQLATLMAYKISKGVAAGTLSSNLMPKRLTLLDPFWGKGSETYCGGVYPGAKSVTYMKEMLARDAFALEEIRTNSNIGGWVGDSCTEMRKLAAYYNPWPSFGDDTAKHLYAYNWYAMSINKVVYADKGPGLNGLGAAASDEQIKSVMNWDFTKKAIKSVQYRYDINAGKTTVTPADDTFKQLSGV
;
A
#
# COMPACT_ATOMS: atom_id res chain seq x y z
N MET A 1 -10.54 -54.14 52.34
CA MET A 1 -10.53 -53.00 51.41
C MET A 1 -9.31 -52.15 51.75
N GLU A 2 -8.10 -52.67 51.54
CA GLU A 2 -7.33 -52.68 50.26
C GLU A 2 -7.01 -51.25 49.79
N ASN A 3 -5.76 -50.76 49.91
CA ASN A 3 -4.52 -51.10 49.16
C ASN A 3 -4.50 -50.40 47.77
N ILE A 4 -3.41 -49.83 47.24
CA ILE A 4 -1.98 -49.91 47.55
C ILE A 4 -1.21 -48.75 46.86
N LYS A 5 -0.04 -48.42 47.41
CA LYS A 5 1.00 -47.48 46.94
C LYS A 5 1.90 -48.08 45.83
N LYS A 6 2.64 -47.15 45.18
CA LYS A 6 4.09 -47.23 44.81
C LYS A 6 4.44 -47.75 43.41
N TYR A 7 5.23 -46.95 42.68
CA TYR A 7 6.52 -47.17 41.97
C TYR A 7 6.72 -45.95 41.04
N GLY A 8 7.81 -45.17 40.95
CA GLY A 8 9.21 -45.34 41.35
C GLY A 8 10.09 -45.48 40.09
N GLY A 9 10.70 -44.39 39.60
CA GLY A 9 11.66 -44.43 38.48
C GLY A 9 12.38 -43.10 38.24
N ILE A 10 13.68 -43.07 38.54
CA ILE A 10 14.62 -41.94 38.46
C ILE A 10 15.41 -42.06 37.15
N MET A 11 15.65 -40.97 36.40
CA MET A 11 16.88 -40.85 35.61
C MET A 11 17.33 -39.40 35.39
N LYS A 12 18.64 -39.20 35.62
CA LYS A 12 19.41 -37.96 35.71
C LYS A 12 19.65 -37.33 34.33
N PHE A 13 19.64 -35.99 34.24
CA PHE A 13 20.33 -35.26 33.17
C PHE A 13 21.65 -34.70 33.69
N SER A 14 22.76 -35.10 33.06
CA SER A 14 24.10 -34.60 33.32
C SER A 14 24.56 -33.73 32.14
N TYR A 15 25.08 -32.55 32.46
CA TYR A 15 25.80 -31.63 31.57
C TYR A 15 27.24 -32.09 31.33
N LEU A 16 27.83 -31.82 30.16
CA LEU A 16 29.24 -31.39 29.90
C LEU A 16 29.50 -31.41 28.36
N LYS A 17 29.68 -30.26 27.69
CA LYS A 17 30.93 -29.51 27.39
C LYS A 17 31.89 -30.14 26.35
N SER A 18 31.87 -29.52 25.17
CA SER A 18 33.02 -28.88 24.48
C SER A 18 34.03 -29.67 23.62
N ARG A 19 34.37 -29.00 22.49
CA ARG A 19 35.66 -28.87 21.76
C ARG A 19 36.07 -29.89 20.67
N ARG A 20 35.97 -29.40 19.42
CA ARG A 20 37.04 -29.09 18.41
C ARG A 20 38.06 -30.17 17.95
N PHE A 21 38.04 -30.37 16.62
CA PHE A 21 39.14 -30.40 15.62
C PHE A 21 39.85 -31.71 15.17
N PHE A 22 39.96 -31.79 13.84
CA PHE A 22 41.00 -32.35 12.93
C PHE A 22 40.87 -33.77 12.29
N SER A 23 40.69 -33.72 10.95
CA SER A 23 41.29 -34.48 9.83
C SER A 23 41.19 -36.01 9.68
N GLY A 24 40.89 -36.44 8.44
CA GLY A 24 41.35 -37.74 7.90
C GLY A 24 40.56 -38.21 6.67
N PHE A 25 41.23 -38.27 5.52
CA PHE A 25 40.76 -38.60 4.16
C PHE A 25 40.31 -40.05 3.92
N ILE A 26 39.52 -40.26 2.83
CA ILE A 26 39.46 -41.33 1.80
C ILE A 26 37.99 -41.40 1.31
N GLY A 27 37.56 -41.33 0.04
CA GLY A 27 38.14 -41.17 -1.29
C GLY A 27 37.12 -41.64 -2.36
N ILE A 28 36.99 -40.90 -3.48
CA ILE A 28 36.60 -41.32 -4.87
C ILE A 28 35.10 -41.67 -5.12
N PHE A 29 34.31 -41.04 -6.02
CA PHE A 29 34.36 -40.88 -7.51
C PHE A 29 33.66 -39.56 -7.96
N THR A 30 34.32 -38.64 -8.69
CA THR A 30 34.24 -38.30 -10.16
C THR A 30 32.82 -38.32 -10.77
N ILE A 31 32.28 -37.23 -11.34
CA ILE A 31 32.46 -36.75 -12.74
C ILE A 31 32.29 -35.21 -12.87
N ILE A 32 33.13 -34.63 -13.74
CA ILE A 32 33.25 -33.22 -14.17
C ILE A 32 32.42 -33.00 -15.46
N CYS A 33 31.83 -31.82 -15.63
CA CYS A 33 31.90 -31.06 -16.90
C CYS A 33 31.65 -29.56 -16.68
N ILE A 34 32.59 -28.77 -17.20
CA ILE A 34 32.64 -27.30 -17.31
C ILE A 34 32.18 -26.95 -18.72
N ILE A 35 31.37 -25.89 -18.88
CA ILE A 35 31.28 -25.16 -20.16
C ILE A 35 31.39 -23.65 -19.89
N THR A 36 32.41 -23.08 -20.52
CA THR A 36 32.72 -21.66 -20.73
C THR A 36 31.83 -21.06 -21.82
N PHE A 37 31.54 -19.76 -21.76
CA PHE A 37 31.20 -18.98 -22.96
C PHE A 37 32.03 -17.70 -23.02
N ALA A 38 32.80 -17.58 -24.12
CA ALA A 38 33.43 -16.36 -24.59
C ALA A 38 32.43 -15.54 -25.42
N GLY A 39 32.65 -14.22 -25.49
CA GLY A 39 31.70 -13.25 -26.02
C GLY A 39 31.49 -13.24 -27.53
N CYS A 40 30.45 -12.50 -27.93
CA CYS A 40 30.28 -11.95 -29.28
C CYS A 40 29.46 -10.67 -29.15
N GLU A 41 30.06 -9.53 -29.52
CA GLU A 41 29.34 -8.29 -29.80
C GLU A 41 28.58 -8.45 -31.11
N SER A 42 27.30 -8.06 -31.13
CA SER A 42 26.65 -7.60 -32.35
C SER A 42 25.64 -6.51 -32.01
N VAL A 43 25.77 -5.41 -32.75
CA VAL A 43 24.90 -4.25 -32.80
C VAL A 43 23.60 -4.65 -33.51
N VAL A 44 22.44 -4.33 -32.94
CA VAL A 44 21.15 -4.30 -33.65
C VAL A 44 20.38 -3.05 -33.25
N GLU A 45 19.87 -2.38 -34.28
CA GLU A 45 19.23 -1.06 -34.33
C GLU A 45 17.95 -0.92 -33.49
N GLU A 46 17.67 0.32 -33.11
CA GLU A 46 16.38 0.78 -32.57
C GLU A 46 15.25 0.53 -33.58
N GLY A 47 14.30 -0.31 -33.19
CA GLY A 47 13.00 -0.46 -33.82
C GLY A 47 11.93 -0.61 -32.76
N SER A 48 11.06 0.39 -32.62
CA SER A 48 9.91 0.34 -31.71
C SER A 48 8.89 -0.68 -32.21
N SER A 49 8.66 -1.73 -31.45
CA SER A 49 7.43 -2.54 -31.53
C SER A 49 7.02 -2.93 -30.11
N ASP A 50 5.74 -2.72 -29.80
CA ASP A 50 5.07 -3.13 -28.57
C ASP A 50 5.16 -4.65 -28.37
N GLU A 51 6.23 -5.11 -27.72
CA GLU A 51 6.41 -6.52 -27.39
C GLU A 51 5.87 -6.76 -25.97
N GLN A 52 4.55 -7.04 -25.88
CA GLN A 52 4.01 -7.71 -24.70
C GLN A 52 4.55 -9.15 -24.68
N ILE A 53 5.14 -9.56 -23.56
CA ILE A 53 5.54 -10.95 -23.31
C ILE A 53 4.32 -11.85 -23.50
N SER A 54 4.33 -12.60 -24.60
CA SER A 54 3.33 -13.60 -24.94
C SER A 54 3.76 -14.93 -24.32
N LEU A 55 3.02 -15.40 -23.31
CA LEU A 55 3.16 -16.76 -22.77
C LEU A 55 2.17 -17.67 -23.49
N GLU A 56 2.64 -18.39 -24.50
CA GLU A 56 1.89 -19.50 -25.11
C GLU A 56 1.97 -20.74 -24.20
N LEU A 57 0.81 -21.32 -23.86
CA LEU A 57 0.73 -22.63 -23.22
C LEU A 57 -0.23 -23.51 -24.02
N THR A 58 0.31 -24.59 -24.59
CA THR A 58 -0.47 -25.62 -25.29
C THR A 58 -0.87 -26.68 -24.25
N LEU A 59 -2.13 -27.08 -24.21
CA LEU A 59 -2.57 -28.26 -23.46
C LEU A 59 -3.18 -29.28 -24.41
N GLU A 60 -2.57 -30.46 -24.42
CA GLU A 60 -3.07 -31.67 -25.06
C GLU A 60 -4.34 -32.14 -24.35
N SER A 61 -5.35 -32.48 -25.16
CA SER A 61 -6.62 -33.02 -24.73
C SER A 61 -6.47 -34.49 -24.37
N ASP A 62 -6.81 -34.87 -23.14
CA ASP A 62 -7.21 -36.25 -22.85
C ASP A 62 -8.64 -36.26 -22.29
N GLY A 63 -9.48 -37.04 -22.97
CA GLY A 63 -10.93 -36.88 -23.03
C GLY A 63 -11.69 -37.22 -21.75
N ILE A 64 -12.84 -36.56 -21.59
CA ILE A 64 -14.18 -37.15 -21.75
C ILE A 64 -15.18 -36.01 -22.06
N SER A 65 -16.00 -36.26 -23.07
CA SER A 65 -16.90 -35.37 -23.83
C SER A 65 -18.00 -34.66 -23.04
N SER A 66 -18.17 -33.34 -23.24
CA SER A 66 -19.35 -32.75 -23.92
C SER A 66 -19.29 -31.21 -23.95
N ALA A 67 -19.52 -30.65 -25.15
CA ALA A 67 -19.43 -29.24 -25.57
C ALA A 67 -18.00 -28.71 -25.81
N GLU A 68 -17.43 -29.07 -26.96
CA GLU A 68 -16.24 -28.43 -27.55
C GLU A 68 -16.58 -26.96 -27.91
N GLY A 69 -15.73 -26.04 -27.48
CA GLY A 69 -15.93 -24.60 -27.65
C GLY A 69 -14.97 -23.73 -26.83
N MET A 70 -14.58 -24.18 -25.63
CA MET A 70 -13.98 -23.31 -24.61
C MET A 70 -13.00 -24.04 -23.64
N SER A 71 -11.87 -23.41 -23.30
CA SER A 71 -10.94 -23.88 -22.25
C SER A 71 -10.78 -22.86 -21.10
N LYS A 72 -10.53 -23.34 -19.86
CA LYS A 72 -10.50 -22.51 -18.62
C LYS A 72 -9.16 -21.79 -18.49
N SER A 73 -9.14 -20.57 -17.94
CA SER A 73 -7.90 -20.00 -17.37
C SER A 73 -8.18 -19.01 -16.23
N VAL A 74 -7.36 -19.01 -15.19
CA VAL A 74 -7.27 -17.95 -14.19
C VAL A 74 -5.78 -17.80 -13.90
N THR A 75 -5.18 -16.66 -14.21
CA THR A 75 -3.73 -16.45 -14.03
C THR A 75 -3.43 -15.43 -12.95
N GLY A 76 -2.65 -15.88 -11.97
CA GLY A 76 -1.86 -15.10 -11.02
C GLY A 76 -0.76 -15.99 -10.45
N GLY A 77 0.51 -15.73 -10.78
CA GLY A 77 1.68 -16.55 -10.42
C GLY A 77 1.79 -17.86 -11.23
N SER A 78 2.84 -17.98 -12.07
CA SER A 78 3.22 -19.14 -12.90
C SER A 78 2.08 -19.98 -13.53
N GLY A 79 1.59 -19.54 -14.69
CA GLY A 79 1.37 -20.40 -15.87
C GLY A 79 0.49 -21.66 -15.79
N SER A 80 -0.55 -21.75 -14.97
CA SER A 80 -1.50 -22.88 -15.08
C SER A 80 -2.98 -22.51 -14.89
N THR A 81 -3.82 -23.17 -15.68
CA THR A 81 -5.27 -23.03 -15.76
C THR A 81 -5.97 -23.90 -14.72
N VAL A 82 -6.71 -23.34 -13.75
CA VAL A 82 -7.38 -24.18 -12.75
C VAL A 82 -8.78 -23.67 -12.38
N ALA A 83 -9.80 -24.51 -12.59
CA ALA A 83 -11.08 -24.34 -11.91
C ALA A 83 -10.87 -24.48 -10.41
N ASN A 84 -11.53 -23.63 -9.61
CA ASN A 84 -11.36 -23.59 -8.16
C ASN A 84 -9.96 -23.13 -7.73
N ALA A 85 -9.31 -22.28 -8.54
CA ALA A 85 -8.07 -21.62 -8.16
C ALA A 85 -8.22 -20.90 -6.82
N THR A 86 -7.22 -20.99 -5.95
CA THR A 86 -7.14 -20.28 -4.68
C THR A 86 -5.96 -19.30 -4.72
N ASN A 87 -5.95 -18.32 -3.82
CA ASN A 87 -4.92 -17.27 -3.76
C ASN A 87 -4.78 -16.45 -5.05
N VAL A 88 -5.91 -16.22 -5.73
CA VAL A 88 -5.93 -15.36 -6.93
C VAL A 88 -5.70 -13.90 -6.51
N PRO A 89 -4.74 -13.17 -7.12
CA PRO A 89 -4.52 -11.77 -6.79
C PRO A 89 -5.79 -10.92 -6.96
N VAL A 90 -6.00 -9.94 -6.09
CA VAL A 90 -7.17 -9.03 -6.21
C VAL A 90 -7.14 -8.15 -7.47
N GLU A 91 -6.01 -8.12 -8.16
CA GLU A 91 -5.80 -7.40 -9.43
C GLU A 91 -5.84 -8.31 -10.65
N ALA A 92 -6.26 -9.57 -10.48
CA ALA A 92 -6.35 -10.50 -11.60
C ALA A 92 -7.46 -10.08 -12.58
N ASN A 93 -7.18 -10.27 -13.86
CA ASN A 93 -8.20 -10.35 -14.89
C ASN A 93 -8.66 -11.82 -15.00
N VAL A 94 -9.88 -12.03 -15.49
CA VAL A 94 -10.44 -13.38 -15.67
C VAL A 94 -10.49 -13.68 -17.16
N SER A 95 -9.86 -14.78 -17.59
CA SER A 95 -9.75 -15.10 -19.02
C SER A 95 -10.37 -16.45 -19.36
N VAL A 96 -10.98 -16.55 -20.53
CA VAL A 96 -11.50 -17.81 -21.08
C VAL A 96 -11.08 -17.90 -22.53
N ALA A 97 -10.45 -19.02 -22.89
CA ALA A 97 -10.05 -19.27 -24.26
C ALA A 97 -11.14 -20.04 -25.01
N PHE A 98 -11.21 -19.81 -26.31
CA PHE A 98 -12.14 -20.45 -27.24
C PHE A 98 -11.34 -21.26 -28.26
N ASP A 99 -11.91 -22.36 -28.73
CA ASP A 99 -11.31 -23.14 -29.83
C ASP A 99 -11.62 -22.56 -31.22
N ALA A 100 -12.56 -21.62 -31.29
CA ALA A 100 -12.97 -20.93 -32.50
C ALA A 100 -12.87 -19.40 -32.37
N ASP A 101 -12.84 -18.74 -33.53
CA ASP A 101 -12.94 -17.28 -33.60
C ASP A 101 -14.36 -16.83 -33.27
N ILE A 102 -14.49 -15.86 -32.37
CA ILE A 102 -15.76 -15.41 -31.79
C ILE A 102 -16.25 -14.13 -32.47
N ASN A 103 -17.56 -14.07 -32.73
CA ASN A 103 -18.23 -12.83 -33.04
C ASN A 103 -18.29 -11.97 -31.76
N VAL A 104 -17.41 -10.99 -31.68
CA VAL A 104 -17.24 -10.09 -30.52
C VAL A 104 -18.52 -9.36 -30.10
N SER A 105 -19.50 -9.17 -31.00
CA SER A 105 -20.77 -8.53 -30.64
C SER A 105 -21.61 -9.40 -29.68
N THR A 106 -21.35 -10.70 -29.64
CA THR A 106 -22.05 -11.68 -28.77
C THR A 106 -21.32 -11.92 -27.45
N LEU A 107 -20.12 -11.36 -27.29
CA LEU A 107 -19.26 -11.50 -26.12
C LEU A 107 -19.23 -10.17 -25.36
N ASN A 108 -19.94 -10.12 -24.24
CA ASN A 108 -20.08 -8.92 -23.42
C ASN A 108 -20.36 -9.30 -21.96
N THR A 109 -20.59 -8.32 -21.09
CA THR A 109 -20.82 -8.53 -19.66
C THR A 109 -22.13 -9.26 -19.32
N THR A 110 -23.02 -9.47 -20.28
CA THR A 110 -24.21 -10.33 -20.10
C THR A 110 -23.92 -11.79 -20.39
N THR A 111 -22.95 -12.08 -21.28
CA THR A 111 -22.56 -13.44 -21.68
C THR A 111 -21.28 -13.93 -21.00
N PHE A 112 -20.48 -13.05 -20.42
CA PHE A 112 -19.36 -13.35 -19.52
C PHE A 112 -19.57 -12.57 -18.21
N LYS A 113 -20.02 -13.27 -17.18
CA LYS A 113 -20.29 -12.71 -15.84
C LYS A 113 -19.29 -13.22 -14.81
N VAL A 114 -18.90 -12.33 -13.91
CA VAL A 114 -18.17 -12.69 -12.67
C VAL A 114 -19.02 -12.23 -11.50
N THR A 115 -19.42 -13.17 -10.64
CA THR A 115 -20.38 -12.94 -9.56
C THR A 115 -19.78 -13.36 -8.22
N ARG A 116 -19.93 -12.51 -7.20
CA ARG A 116 -19.56 -12.87 -5.83
C ARG A 116 -20.47 -13.99 -5.31
N VAL A 117 -19.87 -15.05 -4.77
CA VAL A 117 -20.62 -16.23 -4.32
C VAL A 117 -21.49 -15.94 -3.09
N ASP A 118 -21.00 -15.09 -2.19
CA ASP A 118 -21.63 -14.80 -0.89
C ASP A 118 -22.82 -13.84 -0.95
N THR A 119 -22.81 -12.90 -1.90
CA THR A 119 -23.73 -11.76 -1.98
C THR A 119 -24.51 -11.74 -3.28
N SER A 120 -24.13 -12.61 -4.24
CA SER A 120 -24.65 -12.61 -5.62
C SER A 120 -24.42 -11.28 -6.36
N GLU A 121 -23.53 -10.41 -5.87
CA GLU A 121 -23.14 -9.18 -6.56
C GLU A 121 -22.42 -9.53 -7.87
N VAL A 122 -22.97 -9.10 -9.00
CA VAL A 122 -22.30 -9.18 -10.31
C VAL A 122 -21.28 -8.04 -10.39
N LEU A 123 -20.02 -8.37 -10.68
CA LEU A 123 -18.98 -7.37 -10.84
C LEU A 123 -19.17 -6.59 -12.13
N ALA A 124 -19.03 -5.27 -12.03
CA ALA A 124 -18.86 -4.41 -13.19
C ALA A 124 -17.46 -4.62 -13.80
N GLY A 125 -17.34 -4.47 -15.11
CA GLY A 125 -16.09 -4.63 -15.84
C GLY A 125 -16.28 -4.53 -17.34
N THR A 126 -15.22 -4.78 -18.10
CA THR A 126 -15.23 -4.82 -19.56
C THR A 126 -14.77 -6.19 -20.03
N VAL A 127 -15.32 -6.67 -21.14
CA VAL A 127 -14.85 -7.89 -21.80
C VAL A 127 -14.09 -7.49 -23.06
N THR A 128 -12.84 -7.93 -23.15
CA THR A 128 -11.99 -7.79 -24.34
C THR A 128 -11.81 -9.15 -24.99
N TYR A 129 -11.46 -9.18 -26.27
CA TYR A 129 -11.23 -10.42 -26.99
C TYR A 129 -10.09 -10.25 -27.99
N ALA A 130 -9.08 -11.10 -27.89
CA ALA A 130 -7.95 -11.15 -28.82
C ALA A 130 -7.39 -12.58 -28.83
N ASN A 131 -6.92 -13.05 -29.99
CA ASN A 131 -6.27 -14.36 -30.13
C ASN A 131 -7.05 -15.52 -29.48
N ARG A 132 -8.37 -15.53 -29.69
CA ARG A 132 -9.30 -16.51 -29.11
C ARG A 132 -9.40 -16.51 -27.58
N VAL A 133 -8.91 -15.49 -26.90
CA VAL A 133 -9.04 -15.31 -25.46
C VAL A 133 -9.97 -14.14 -25.18
N ALA A 134 -11.08 -14.42 -24.49
CA ALA A 134 -11.88 -13.38 -23.87
C ALA A 134 -11.33 -13.06 -22.49
N THR A 135 -11.14 -11.78 -22.18
CA THR A 135 -10.67 -11.33 -20.88
C THR A 135 -11.66 -10.36 -20.27
N PHE A 136 -12.26 -10.75 -19.14
CA PHE A 136 -13.01 -9.87 -18.27
C PHE A 136 -12.05 -9.10 -17.36
N ILE A 137 -12.09 -7.77 -17.47
CA ILE A 137 -11.31 -6.83 -16.68
C ILE A 137 -12.26 -6.19 -15.65
N PRO A 138 -12.17 -6.56 -14.37
CA PRO A 138 -13.03 -5.98 -13.33
C PRO A 138 -12.82 -4.46 -13.21
N SER A 139 -13.90 -3.70 -13.04
CA SER A 139 -13.81 -2.27 -12.76
C SER A 139 -13.32 -2.05 -11.32
N ARG A 140 -12.17 -1.38 -11.19
CA ARG A 140 -11.48 -1.11 -9.92
C ARG A 140 -11.60 0.36 -9.59
N VAL A 141 -12.60 0.69 -8.77
CA VAL A 141 -12.96 2.08 -8.47
C VAL A 141 -13.55 2.22 -7.07
N PHE A 142 -13.17 3.30 -6.39
CA PHE A 142 -13.85 3.79 -5.20
C PHE A 142 -15.02 4.65 -5.64
N VAL A 143 -16.22 4.34 -5.16
CA VAL A 143 -17.44 5.11 -5.44
C VAL A 143 -18.05 5.63 -4.15
N PHE A 144 -18.64 6.82 -4.20
CA PHE A 144 -19.48 7.32 -3.12
C PHE A 144 -20.88 6.72 -3.25
N ASP A 145 -21.28 5.90 -2.28
CA ASP A 145 -22.66 5.44 -2.17
C ASP A 145 -23.46 6.49 -1.40
N THR A 146 -24.30 7.23 -2.10
CA THR A 146 -25.13 8.30 -1.55
C THR A 146 -26.23 7.78 -0.63
N VAL A 147 -26.67 6.53 -0.83
CA VAL A 147 -27.71 5.88 -0.02
C VAL A 147 -27.12 5.40 1.29
N LYS A 148 -25.99 4.67 1.23
CA LYS A 148 -25.29 4.16 2.40
C LYS A 148 -24.44 5.20 3.11
N LYS A 149 -24.26 6.38 2.49
CA LYS A 149 -23.39 7.46 2.96
C LYS A 149 -21.98 6.96 3.28
N ASN A 150 -21.48 6.02 2.49
CA ASN A 150 -20.16 5.43 2.67
C ASN A 150 -19.41 5.36 1.33
N LYS A 151 -18.11 5.10 1.43
CA LYS A 151 -17.26 4.80 0.27
C LYS A 151 -17.33 3.31 0.02
N ILE A 152 -17.49 2.90 -1.23
CA ILE A 152 -17.48 1.49 -1.63
C ILE A 152 -16.30 1.24 -2.56
N ARG A 153 -15.52 0.19 -2.26
CA ARG A 153 -14.50 -0.35 -3.15
C ARG A 153 -15.14 -1.37 -4.11
N LYS A 154 -15.06 -1.10 -5.41
CA LYS A 154 -15.45 -2.02 -6.49
C LYS A 154 -14.24 -2.79 -7.02
N GLY A 155 -14.48 -3.97 -7.59
CA GLY A 155 -13.45 -4.89 -8.07
C GLY A 155 -13.47 -6.23 -7.33
N LEU A 156 -12.39 -7.00 -7.47
CA LEU A 156 -12.18 -8.18 -6.65
C LEU A 156 -11.81 -7.76 -5.22
N LYS A 157 -12.25 -8.55 -4.24
CA LYS A 157 -12.05 -8.34 -2.80
C LYS A 157 -11.21 -9.48 -2.25
N GLN A 158 -10.45 -9.22 -1.20
CA GLN A 158 -9.63 -10.21 -0.52
C GLN A 158 -10.52 -11.30 0.11
N ASP A 159 -9.98 -12.51 0.23
CA ASP A 159 -10.62 -13.66 0.88
C ASP A 159 -12.06 -13.91 0.40
N THR A 160 -12.31 -13.74 -0.90
CA THR A 160 -13.66 -13.78 -1.48
C THR A 160 -13.72 -14.76 -2.64
N SER A 161 -14.76 -15.61 -2.62
CA SER A 161 -15.05 -16.55 -3.69
C SER A 161 -15.90 -15.91 -4.77
N TYR A 162 -15.53 -16.15 -6.02
CA TYR A 162 -16.21 -15.69 -7.21
C TYR A 162 -16.59 -16.87 -8.09
N MET A 163 -17.75 -16.74 -8.73
CA MET A 163 -18.20 -17.65 -9.77
C MET A 163 -18.16 -16.92 -11.11
N VAL A 164 -17.50 -17.54 -12.08
CA VAL A 164 -17.53 -17.13 -13.47
C VAL A 164 -18.66 -17.89 -14.16
N THR A 165 -19.46 -17.19 -14.95
CA THR A 165 -20.53 -17.77 -15.76
C THR A 165 -20.39 -17.29 -17.19
N ILE A 166 -20.20 -18.23 -18.10
CA ILE A 166 -20.17 -17.99 -19.53
C ILE A 166 -21.46 -18.55 -20.15
N ALA A 167 -22.26 -17.69 -20.76
CA ALA A 167 -23.49 -18.06 -21.44
C ALA A 167 -23.18 -18.62 -22.84
N ALA A 168 -22.59 -19.81 -22.91
CA ALA A 168 -22.02 -20.38 -24.12
C ALA A 168 -23.03 -20.48 -25.29
N ALA A 169 -24.31 -20.75 -25.01
CA ALA A 169 -25.38 -20.76 -26.00
C ALA A 169 -25.62 -19.40 -26.69
N SER A 170 -25.31 -18.31 -26.00
CA SER A 170 -25.48 -16.93 -26.48
C SER A 170 -24.22 -16.37 -27.16
N ILE A 171 -23.04 -16.94 -26.92
CA ILE A 171 -21.80 -16.57 -27.60
C ILE A 171 -21.74 -17.33 -28.92
N LYS A 172 -21.45 -16.62 -30.01
CA LYS A 172 -21.39 -17.17 -31.36
C LYS A 172 -19.98 -17.08 -31.93
N SER A 173 -19.57 -18.07 -32.70
CA SER A 173 -18.40 -17.96 -33.58
C SER A 173 -18.65 -16.92 -34.68
N THR A 174 -17.61 -16.57 -35.43
CA THR A 174 -17.72 -15.77 -36.67
C THR A 174 -18.60 -16.46 -37.73
N SER A 175 -18.71 -17.79 -37.69
CA SER A 175 -19.63 -18.58 -38.52
C SER A 175 -21.08 -18.64 -38.00
N GLY A 176 -21.36 -18.01 -36.85
CA GLY A 176 -22.69 -17.97 -36.24
C GLY A 176 -23.06 -19.18 -35.37
N ALA A 177 -22.16 -20.15 -35.21
CA ALA A 177 -22.38 -21.33 -34.37
C ALA A 177 -22.31 -20.97 -32.88
N ALA A 178 -23.22 -21.53 -32.06
CA ALA A 178 -23.15 -21.37 -30.61
C ALA A 178 -21.91 -22.06 -30.03
N GLN A 179 -21.30 -21.49 -28.99
CA GLN A 179 -20.10 -22.04 -28.36
C GLN A 179 -20.39 -23.05 -27.23
N GLY A 180 -21.63 -23.57 -27.20
CA GLY A 180 -22.11 -24.54 -26.23
C GLY A 180 -23.64 -24.53 -26.13
N THR A 181 -24.20 -25.51 -25.42
CA THR A 181 -25.66 -25.65 -25.24
C THR A 181 -26.14 -25.19 -23.86
N SER A 182 -25.24 -25.00 -22.90
CA SER A 182 -25.53 -24.61 -21.52
C SER A 182 -24.52 -23.58 -21.02
N ASN A 183 -24.80 -22.99 -19.85
CA ASN A 183 -23.84 -22.10 -19.22
C ASN A 183 -22.64 -22.90 -18.74
N TYR A 184 -21.45 -22.38 -19.01
CA TYR A 184 -20.22 -22.86 -18.43
C TYR A 184 -19.90 -22.09 -17.16
N THR A 185 -19.56 -22.79 -16.08
CA THR A 185 -19.23 -22.16 -14.80
C THR A 185 -17.96 -22.74 -14.19
N PHE A 186 -17.23 -21.88 -13.49
CA PHE A 186 -16.13 -22.27 -12.62
C PHE A 186 -16.00 -21.23 -11.49
N THR A 187 -15.35 -21.61 -10.40
CA THR A 187 -15.11 -20.70 -9.28
C THR A 187 -13.64 -20.42 -9.10
N PHE A 188 -13.33 -19.34 -8.40
CA PHE A 188 -12.00 -19.07 -7.85
C PHE A 188 -12.14 -18.31 -6.54
N LYS A 189 -11.10 -18.35 -5.71
CA LYS A 189 -11.00 -17.59 -4.46
C LYS A 189 -9.77 -16.70 -4.48
N THR A 190 -9.98 -15.43 -4.15
CA THR A 190 -8.89 -14.46 -4.06
C THR A 190 -7.98 -14.70 -2.86
N GLU A 191 -6.75 -14.21 -2.95
CA GLU A 191 -5.81 -14.14 -1.84
C GLU A 191 -6.43 -13.46 -0.62
N ASN A 192 -6.04 -13.93 0.56
CA ASN A 192 -6.59 -13.41 1.81
C ASN A 192 -5.82 -12.21 2.36
N LEU A 193 -4.63 -11.92 1.85
CA LEU A 193 -3.77 -10.81 2.27
C LEU A 193 -3.45 -9.95 1.06
N ASP A 194 -3.75 -8.66 1.18
CA ASP A 194 -3.41 -7.64 0.21
C ASP A 194 -2.66 -6.49 0.91
N TYR A 195 -1.57 -6.08 0.29
CA TYR A 195 -0.74 -4.95 0.65
C TYR A 195 0.02 -4.47 -0.58
N GLY A 196 0.50 -3.24 -0.54
CA GLY A 196 1.35 -2.69 -1.60
C GLY A 196 0.97 -1.28 -2.01
N PHE A 197 1.43 -0.85 -3.17
CA PHE A 197 1.21 0.51 -3.67
C PHE A 197 0.08 0.55 -4.69
N TYR A 198 -0.86 1.47 -4.48
CA TYR A 198 -2.04 1.65 -5.32
C TYR A 198 -2.02 3.04 -5.93
N PHE A 199 -1.92 3.12 -7.25
CA PHE A 199 -2.05 4.38 -7.98
C PHE A 199 -3.51 4.66 -8.29
N LEU A 200 -3.92 5.91 -8.11
CA LEU A 200 -5.31 6.33 -8.23
C LEU A 200 -5.57 7.04 -9.56
N GLY A 201 -6.75 6.82 -10.11
CA GLY A 201 -7.32 7.53 -11.25
C GLY A 201 -8.18 8.73 -10.85
N PRO A 202 -8.48 9.63 -11.80
CA PRO A 202 -9.12 10.93 -11.56
C PRO A 202 -10.50 10.84 -10.88
N ASN A 203 -11.23 9.74 -11.06
CA ASN A 203 -12.59 9.54 -10.54
C ASN A 203 -12.64 8.52 -9.40
N GLY A 204 -11.51 8.25 -8.74
CA GLY A 204 -11.42 7.26 -7.68
C GLY A 204 -11.10 5.86 -8.20
N GLU A 205 -10.78 5.70 -9.48
CA GLU A 205 -10.23 4.45 -9.98
C GLU A 205 -8.93 4.10 -9.26
N TYR A 206 -8.56 2.83 -9.23
CA TYR A 206 -7.31 2.43 -8.63
C TYR A 206 -6.71 1.23 -9.35
N GLN A 207 -5.38 1.14 -9.32
CA GLN A 207 -4.64 -0.02 -9.81
C GLN A 207 -3.44 -0.26 -8.90
N LYS A 208 -3.32 -1.47 -8.37
CA LYS A 208 -2.10 -1.88 -7.65
C LYS A 208 -0.93 -1.85 -8.62
N ALA A 209 0.21 -1.33 -8.18
CA ALA A 209 1.45 -1.47 -8.88
C ALA A 209 1.99 -2.89 -8.68
N VAL A 210 2.33 -3.55 -9.78
CA VAL A 210 3.00 -4.83 -9.79
C VAL A 210 4.32 -4.62 -10.54
N PRO A 211 5.48 -4.95 -9.95
CA PRO A 211 6.77 -4.79 -10.61
C PRO A 211 6.78 -5.36 -12.04
N GLY A 212 7.30 -4.58 -12.98
CA GLY A 212 7.36 -4.96 -14.40
C GLY A 212 6.03 -4.92 -15.15
N GLN A 213 4.91 -4.59 -14.50
CA GLN A 213 3.61 -4.45 -15.17
C GLN A 213 3.24 -2.99 -15.40
N TYR A 214 2.64 -2.71 -16.56
CA TYR A 214 2.09 -1.39 -16.87
C TYR A 214 1.00 -1.00 -15.87
N ASN A 215 1.09 0.22 -15.34
CA ASN A 215 0.08 0.82 -14.49
C ASN A 215 -0.41 2.12 -15.13
N GLN A 216 -1.69 2.16 -15.49
CA GLN A 216 -2.26 3.27 -16.27
C GLN A 216 -2.31 4.61 -15.52
N TYR A 217 -2.14 4.58 -14.19
CA TYR A 217 -2.20 5.75 -13.32
C TYR A 217 -0.81 6.15 -12.79
N TYR A 218 0.25 5.53 -13.29
CA TYR A 218 1.63 5.84 -12.92
C TYR A 218 2.48 6.20 -14.15
N ASP A 219 3.15 7.34 -14.04
CA ASP A 219 4.10 7.83 -15.03
C ASP A 219 5.36 8.28 -14.28
N SER A 220 6.48 7.56 -14.46
CA SER A 220 7.72 7.80 -13.71
C SER A 220 8.33 9.19 -13.96
N SER A 221 7.97 9.86 -15.06
CA SER A 221 8.40 11.22 -15.37
C SER A 221 7.72 12.29 -14.51
N LYS A 222 6.61 11.93 -13.83
CA LYS A 222 5.85 12.81 -12.94
C LYS A 222 6.24 12.61 -11.47
N PRO A 223 6.24 13.67 -10.65
CA PRO A 223 6.39 13.50 -9.21
C PRO A 223 5.23 12.66 -8.64
N THR A 224 5.48 11.89 -7.59
CA THR A 224 4.47 11.05 -6.93
C THR A 224 4.27 11.47 -5.49
N VAL A 225 3.01 11.59 -5.06
CA VAL A 225 2.64 11.65 -3.64
C VAL A 225 2.20 10.27 -3.17
N VAL A 226 2.80 9.78 -2.09
CA VAL A 226 2.46 8.48 -1.47
C VAL A 226 1.86 8.71 -0.09
N TYR A 227 0.63 8.25 0.07
CA TYR A 227 -0.11 8.31 1.32
C TYR A 227 -0.03 7.00 2.09
N TYR A 228 0.45 7.06 3.33
CA TYR A 228 0.52 5.97 4.29
C TYR A 228 -0.59 6.16 5.34
N HIS A 229 -1.63 5.33 5.22
CA HIS A 229 -2.78 5.41 6.12
C HIS A 229 -2.46 4.94 7.55
N GLY A 230 -3.35 5.29 8.49
CA GLY A 230 -3.22 4.97 9.90
C GLY A 230 -3.79 3.62 10.33
N TRP A 231 -4.06 3.51 11.62
CA TRP A 231 -4.76 2.39 12.26
C TRP A 231 -6.18 2.21 11.68
N GLN A 232 -6.59 0.96 11.41
CA GLN A 232 -7.79 0.64 10.62
C GLN A 232 -8.77 -0.31 11.33
N ASN A 233 -8.99 -0.12 12.62
CA ASN A 233 -9.84 -1.01 13.44
C ASN A 233 -11.23 -1.26 12.81
N GLY A 234 -11.52 -2.52 12.49
CA GLY A 234 -12.76 -3.03 11.93
C GLY A 234 -12.92 -2.86 10.42
N SER A 235 -11.98 -2.20 9.73
CA SER A 235 -12.13 -1.88 8.30
C SER A 235 -12.17 -3.13 7.39
N THR A 236 -11.38 -4.15 7.72
CA THR A 236 -11.30 -5.40 6.96
C THR A 236 -12.52 -6.27 7.24
N LYS A 237 -12.93 -6.32 8.51
CA LYS A 237 -14.16 -7.00 8.93
C LYS A 237 -15.39 -6.47 8.18
N ASN A 238 -15.46 -5.15 8.01
CA ASN A 238 -16.61 -4.48 7.40
C ASN A 238 -16.52 -4.39 5.86
N GLU A 239 -15.49 -4.97 5.23
CA GLU A 239 -15.25 -4.89 3.77
C GLU A 239 -15.06 -3.46 3.24
N ASP A 240 -14.61 -2.55 4.10
CA ASP A 240 -14.29 -1.17 3.74
C ASP A 240 -12.90 -1.07 3.08
N PHE A 241 -12.03 -2.05 3.38
CA PHE A 241 -10.69 -2.24 2.80
C PHE A 241 -9.86 -0.95 2.75
N GLY A 242 -9.69 -0.31 3.92
CA GLY A 242 -9.02 0.99 4.06
C GLY A 242 -9.97 2.17 3.88
N ASN A 243 -10.68 2.53 4.94
CA ASN A 243 -11.54 3.72 4.94
C ASN A 243 -10.74 5.00 4.77
N ASP A 244 -9.52 5.01 5.30
CA ASP A 244 -8.61 6.12 5.29
C ASP A 244 -7.98 6.33 3.91
N ASN A 245 -8.57 7.23 3.12
CA ASN A 245 -8.09 7.62 1.80
C ASN A 245 -8.07 9.15 1.73
N ALA A 246 -6.86 9.71 1.70
CA ALA A 246 -6.68 11.15 1.76
C ALA A 246 -7.15 11.91 0.52
N PHE A 247 -7.33 11.21 -0.61
CA PHE A 247 -7.64 11.85 -1.88
C PHE A 247 -9.10 11.64 -2.31
N PHE A 248 -9.80 10.69 -1.68
CA PHE A 248 -11.19 10.35 -1.98
C PHE A 248 -11.91 9.94 -0.68
N PHE A 249 -12.56 10.91 -0.04
CA PHE A 249 -13.14 10.75 1.28
C PHE A 249 -14.62 11.13 1.31
N ASN A 250 -15.37 10.46 2.20
CA ASN A 250 -16.78 10.73 2.47
C ASN A 250 -17.02 10.60 3.97
N SER A 251 -17.39 11.70 4.63
CA SER A 251 -17.78 11.67 6.04
C SER A 251 -18.97 12.59 6.32
N SER A 252 -19.67 12.34 7.42
CA SER A 252 -20.78 13.19 7.86
C SER A 252 -20.33 14.59 8.29
N THR A 253 -19.07 14.74 8.72
CA THR A 253 -18.52 16.03 9.18
C THR A 253 -17.98 16.87 8.04
N ILE A 254 -17.25 16.24 7.12
CA ILE A 254 -16.49 16.93 6.08
C ILE A 254 -17.29 16.94 4.77
N GLY A 255 -18.11 15.92 4.50
CA GLY A 255 -18.79 15.72 3.23
C GLY A 255 -18.02 14.78 2.30
N SER A 256 -18.46 14.67 1.04
CA SER A 256 -17.80 13.87 0.01
C SER A 256 -16.89 14.74 -0.85
N TYR A 257 -15.61 14.43 -0.94
CA TYR A 257 -14.65 15.13 -1.79
C TYR A 257 -13.73 14.15 -2.51
N ASN A 258 -13.46 14.48 -3.77
CA ASN A 258 -12.42 13.86 -4.58
C ASN A 258 -11.39 14.94 -4.94
N VAL A 259 -10.20 14.86 -4.34
CA VAL A 259 -9.09 15.78 -4.63
C VAL A 259 -8.00 15.13 -5.48
N ILE A 260 -8.19 13.90 -5.97
CA ILE A 260 -7.22 13.23 -6.87
C ILE A 260 -6.95 14.11 -8.10
N ASN A 261 -8.00 14.61 -8.74
CA ASN A 261 -7.90 15.54 -9.87
C ASN A 261 -7.13 16.81 -9.52
N SER A 262 -7.26 17.33 -8.28
CA SER A 262 -6.51 18.51 -7.86
C SER A 262 -5.00 18.25 -7.90
N TRP A 263 -4.56 17.07 -7.43
CA TRP A 263 -3.16 16.66 -7.45
C TRP A 263 -2.66 16.33 -8.86
N MET A 264 -3.44 15.62 -9.66
CA MET A 264 -3.10 15.31 -11.05
C MET A 264 -2.96 16.57 -11.91
N ASN A 265 -3.83 17.56 -11.72
CA ASN A 265 -3.74 18.86 -12.39
C ASN A 265 -2.50 19.67 -11.97
N LYS A 266 -1.90 19.36 -10.82
CA LYS A 266 -0.58 19.86 -10.40
C LYS A 266 0.59 18.99 -10.88
N GLY A 267 0.31 18.00 -11.72
CA GLY A 267 1.30 17.13 -12.35
C GLY A 267 1.74 15.93 -11.51
N TYR A 268 1.01 15.57 -10.44
CA TYR A 268 1.39 14.44 -9.58
C TYR A 268 0.73 13.13 -9.99
N ASN A 269 1.47 12.03 -9.90
CA ASN A 269 0.86 10.72 -9.65
C ASN A 269 0.38 10.67 -8.19
N VAL A 270 -0.77 10.02 -7.96
CA VAL A 270 -1.35 9.89 -6.62
C VAL A 270 -1.33 8.42 -6.21
N CYS A 271 -0.68 8.12 -5.10
CA CYS A 271 -0.44 6.76 -4.65
C CYS A 271 -0.85 6.57 -3.18
N ILE A 272 -1.39 5.40 -2.85
CA ILE A 272 -1.64 4.94 -1.48
C ILE A 272 -0.77 3.72 -1.20
N ALA A 273 -0.07 3.71 -0.07
CA ALA A 273 0.54 2.51 0.49
C ALA A 273 -0.50 1.78 1.34
N TYR A 274 -1.00 0.66 0.81
CA TYR A 274 -2.03 -0.16 1.43
C TYR A 274 -1.41 -1.22 2.36
N TRP A 275 -1.86 -1.23 3.61
CA TRP A 275 -1.46 -2.21 4.63
C TRP A 275 -2.59 -2.46 5.65
N ALA A 276 -3.84 -2.24 5.23
CA ALA A 276 -5.00 -2.15 6.11
C ALA A 276 -5.21 -3.40 6.98
N GLN A 277 -4.96 -4.59 6.45
CA GLN A 277 -5.19 -5.84 7.19
C GLN A 277 -4.23 -6.02 8.38
N TRP A 278 -3.01 -5.46 8.32
CA TRP A 278 -2.10 -5.41 9.47
C TRP A 278 -2.42 -4.25 10.40
N ALA A 279 -2.91 -3.13 9.84
CA ALA A 279 -3.35 -1.96 10.59
C ALA A 279 -4.69 -2.19 11.31
N ASP A 280 -5.46 -3.21 10.92
CA ASP A 280 -6.73 -3.58 11.53
C ASP A 280 -6.48 -4.45 12.76
N GLU A 281 -6.29 -3.76 13.89
CA GLU A 281 -6.10 -4.35 15.21
C GLU A 281 -7.08 -3.69 16.19
N SER A 282 -7.47 -4.40 17.25
CA SER A 282 -8.28 -3.81 18.31
C SER A 282 -7.49 -2.82 19.18
N GLU A 283 -6.16 -2.91 19.18
CA GLU A 283 -5.25 -2.04 19.91
C GLU A 283 -4.21 -1.47 18.94
N VAL A 284 -4.05 -0.15 18.93
CA VAL A 284 -3.15 0.56 18.00
C VAL A 284 -1.69 0.13 18.17
N LYS A 285 -1.26 -0.21 19.40
CA LYS A 285 0.11 -0.66 19.66
C LYS A 285 0.43 -2.04 19.08
N ASP A 286 -0.59 -2.88 18.84
CA ASP A 286 -0.41 -4.16 18.16
C ASP A 286 -0.14 -3.94 16.67
N ALA A 287 -0.85 -3.00 16.02
CA ALA A 287 -0.53 -2.58 14.66
C ALA A 287 0.82 -1.87 14.56
N GLN A 288 1.17 -1.05 15.57
CA GLN A 288 2.44 -0.33 15.62
C GLN A 288 3.63 -1.29 15.61
N ALA A 289 3.62 -2.35 16.41
CA ALA A 289 4.75 -3.27 16.51
C ALA A 289 5.12 -3.88 15.15
N LYS A 290 4.13 -4.16 14.30
CA LYS A 290 4.29 -4.73 12.96
C LYS A 290 5.03 -3.80 11.99
N LEU A 291 5.04 -2.49 12.23
CA LEU A 291 5.81 -1.54 11.44
C LEU A 291 7.31 -1.68 11.69
N TRP A 292 7.69 -2.01 12.92
CA TRP A 292 9.09 -2.01 13.37
C TRP A 292 9.74 -3.38 13.29
N LEU A 293 8.97 -4.45 13.50
CA LEU A 293 9.48 -5.79 13.61
C LEU A 293 8.45 -6.81 13.12
N GLY A 294 8.86 -7.74 12.26
CA GLY A 294 7.99 -8.81 11.78
C GLY A 294 7.69 -9.84 12.87
N ASN A 295 8.62 -10.75 13.13
CA ASN A 295 8.46 -11.75 14.19
C ASN A 295 8.95 -11.22 15.55
N ASN A 296 8.35 -11.75 16.63
CA ASN A 296 8.65 -11.40 18.03
C ASN A 296 8.15 -10.00 18.50
N GLY A 297 7.47 -9.24 17.64
CA GLY A 297 6.70 -8.06 18.05
C GLY A 297 5.38 -8.45 18.73
N LYS A 298 4.72 -7.48 19.39
CA LYS A 298 3.34 -7.66 19.91
C LYS A 298 2.44 -8.15 18.78
N LYS A 299 1.72 -9.26 19.02
CA LYS A 299 0.86 -9.95 18.05
C LYS A 299 1.52 -10.40 16.74
N GLN A 300 2.83 -10.20 16.58
CA GLN A 300 3.62 -10.60 15.41
C GLN A 300 2.97 -10.10 14.10
N MET A 301 3.22 -10.75 12.97
CA MET A 301 2.64 -10.40 11.66
C MET A 301 1.27 -11.03 11.41
N ARG A 302 0.43 -11.15 12.44
CA ARG A 302 -0.98 -11.51 12.21
C ARG A 302 -1.71 -10.40 11.46
N TYR A 303 -2.67 -10.73 10.63
CA TYR A 303 -3.50 -9.78 9.91
C TYR A 303 -4.96 -10.19 9.99
N MET A 304 -5.86 -9.20 9.97
CA MET A 304 -7.28 -9.48 9.93
C MET A 304 -7.66 -9.93 8.52
N VAL A 305 -8.47 -10.97 8.42
CA VAL A 305 -9.15 -11.37 7.19
C VAL A 305 -10.62 -10.96 7.26
N ARG A 306 -11.29 -11.01 6.11
CA ARG A 306 -12.70 -10.70 6.00
C ARG A 306 -13.52 -11.55 6.98
N GLY A 307 -14.53 -10.94 7.60
CA GLY A 307 -15.29 -11.56 8.69
C GLY A 307 -14.67 -11.40 10.09
N GLY A 308 -13.45 -10.86 10.19
CA GLY A 308 -12.84 -10.42 11.46
C GLY A 308 -11.96 -11.46 12.15
N ALA A 309 -11.69 -12.60 11.52
CA ALA A 309 -10.70 -13.55 12.02
C ALA A 309 -9.27 -13.02 11.81
N TYR A 310 -8.32 -13.46 12.64
CA TYR A 310 -6.90 -13.17 12.44
C TYR A 310 -6.17 -14.40 11.88
N VAL A 311 -5.34 -14.17 10.86
CA VAL A 311 -4.44 -15.17 10.28
C VAL A 311 -3.00 -14.74 10.53
N SER A 312 -2.11 -15.67 10.83
CA SER A 312 -0.69 -15.39 11.03
C SER A 312 0.07 -15.47 9.71
N LEU A 313 0.87 -14.46 9.38
CA LEU A 313 1.91 -14.56 8.35
C LEU A 313 3.24 -14.96 9.01
N PRO A 314 3.79 -16.17 8.76
CA PRO A 314 5.05 -16.60 9.36
C PRO A 314 6.25 -15.93 8.66
N THR A 315 6.50 -14.67 8.99
CA THR A 315 7.60 -13.88 8.39
C THR A 315 8.38 -13.11 9.45
N THR A 316 9.68 -12.97 9.23
CA THR A 316 10.54 -12.10 10.04
C THR A 316 10.48 -10.64 9.58
N TYR A 317 9.97 -10.38 8.38
CA TYR A 317 9.86 -9.05 7.80
C TYR A 317 8.69 -8.28 8.41
N SER A 318 8.94 -7.03 8.80
CA SER A 318 7.93 -6.06 9.20
C SER A 318 7.12 -5.56 7.99
N VAL A 319 6.01 -4.86 8.23
CA VAL A 319 5.26 -4.15 7.18
C VAL A 319 6.19 -3.18 6.42
N THR A 320 7.07 -2.49 7.14
CA THR A 320 8.05 -1.59 6.52
C THR A 320 9.02 -2.36 5.63
N ASP A 321 9.48 -3.54 6.04
CA ASP A 321 10.37 -4.35 5.20
C ASP A 321 9.69 -4.78 3.91
N LEU A 322 8.47 -5.32 4.01
CA LEU A 322 7.71 -5.80 2.85
C LEU A 322 7.42 -4.67 1.84
N LEU A 323 6.93 -3.53 2.34
CA LEU A 323 6.66 -2.37 1.47
C LEU A 323 7.94 -1.72 0.93
N PHE A 324 9.05 -1.77 1.66
CA PHE A 324 10.32 -1.24 1.17
C PHE A 324 10.87 -2.03 -0.02
N GLU A 325 10.69 -3.35 -0.03
CA GLU A 325 11.07 -4.17 -1.19
C GLU A 325 10.22 -3.80 -2.41
N GLU A 326 8.89 -3.78 -2.30
CA GLU A 326 8.02 -3.39 -3.41
C GLU A 326 8.29 -1.96 -3.90
N TYR A 327 8.56 -1.03 -2.98
CA TYR A 327 8.82 0.37 -3.31
C TYR A 327 10.01 0.53 -4.26
N LYS A 328 11.12 -0.18 -4.01
CA LYS A 328 12.31 -0.12 -4.87
C LYS A 328 11.99 -0.61 -6.28
N ASP A 329 11.23 -1.70 -6.38
CA ASP A 329 10.91 -2.35 -7.65
C ASP A 329 9.90 -1.54 -8.47
N ILE A 330 8.94 -0.87 -7.81
CA ILE A 330 7.89 -0.09 -8.47
C ILE A 330 8.43 1.27 -8.95
N PHE A 331 9.16 2.00 -8.10
CA PHE A 331 9.60 3.34 -8.44
C PHE A 331 10.91 3.34 -9.26
N GLY A 332 11.75 2.34 -9.07
CA GLY A 332 13.03 2.22 -9.77
C GLY A 332 13.94 3.43 -9.58
N SER A 333 14.92 3.60 -10.48
CA SER A 333 15.89 4.70 -10.40
C SER A 333 15.43 6.01 -11.05
N SER A 334 14.38 5.98 -11.87
CA SER A 334 14.03 7.09 -12.79
C SER A 334 12.87 7.97 -12.32
N VAL A 335 12.35 7.76 -11.11
CA VAL A 335 11.23 8.56 -10.58
C VAL A 335 11.61 10.05 -10.42
N SER A 336 10.78 10.95 -10.95
CA SER A 336 11.03 12.40 -10.99
C SER A 336 11.05 13.10 -9.62
N GLY A 337 10.36 12.53 -8.64
CA GLY A 337 10.38 12.99 -7.26
C GLY A 337 9.25 12.41 -6.43
N ILE A 338 9.47 12.31 -5.12
CA ILE A 338 8.53 11.63 -4.23
C ILE A 338 8.22 12.51 -3.03
N ARG A 339 6.94 12.53 -2.63
CA ARG A 339 6.46 13.11 -1.37
C ARG A 339 5.76 12.04 -0.56
N PHE A 340 6.07 11.95 0.72
CA PHE A 340 5.39 11.04 1.65
C PHE A 340 4.43 11.82 2.54
N MET A 341 3.24 11.25 2.73
CA MET A 341 2.22 11.70 3.66
C MET A 341 1.91 10.55 4.61
N GLY A 342 2.19 10.68 5.89
CA GLY A 342 1.82 9.65 6.87
C GLY A 342 0.78 10.16 7.84
N HIS A 343 -0.36 9.47 7.95
CA HIS A 343 -1.45 9.84 8.85
C HIS A 343 -1.55 8.92 10.07
N SER A 344 -1.79 9.49 11.25
CA SER A 344 -1.99 8.73 12.49
C SER A 344 -0.86 7.75 12.78
N LEU A 345 -1.05 6.44 12.72
CA LEU A 345 0.05 5.47 12.85
C LEU A 345 0.95 5.40 11.59
N GLY A 346 0.40 5.74 10.42
CA GLY A 346 1.08 5.70 9.11
C GLY A 346 2.25 6.66 8.97
N ASN A 347 2.38 7.68 9.83
CA ASN A 347 3.60 8.51 9.86
C ASN A 347 4.80 7.80 10.47
N GLN A 348 4.62 6.82 11.36
CA GLN A 348 5.73 5.93 11.74
C GLN A 348 6.19 5.13 10.52
N LEU A 349 5.26 4.54 9.76
CA LEU A 349 5.58 3.81 8.53
C LEU A 349 6.29 4.69 7.51
N ALA A 350 5.76 5.89 7.22
CA ALA A 350 6.38 6.84 6.30
C ALA A 350 7.80 7.26 6.75
N THR A 351 7.99 7.48 8.06
CA THR A 351 9.32 7.81 8.64
C THR A 351 10.30 6.66 8.50
N LEU A 352 9.87 5.42 8.78
CA LEU A 352 10.69 4.23 8.66
C LEU A 352 11.07 3.94 7.21
N MET A 353 10.12 4.08 6.28
CA MET A 353 10.36 3.98 4.84
C MET A 353 11.41 4.99 4.39
N ALA A 354 11.22 6.28 4.70
CA ALA A 354 12.19 7.33 4.38
C ALA A 354 13.58 7.06 4.97
N TYR A 355 13.65 6.56 6.21
CA TYR A 355 14.93 6.25 6.85
C TYR A 355 15.67 5.11 6.15
N LYS A 356 14.98 4.03 5.77
CA LYS A 356 15.60 2.91 5.05
C LYS A 356 16.08 3.33 3.67
N ILE A 357 15.32 4.18 2.97
CA ILE A 357 15.72 4.76 1.69
C ILE A 357 16.98 5.63 1.87
N SER A 358 16.96 6.59 2.80
CA SER A 358 18.10 7.45 3.15
C SER A 358 19.37 6.63 3.44
N LYS A 359 19.24 5.54 4.20
CA LYS A 359 20.36 4.64 4.49
C LYS A 359 20.89 3.93 3.24
N GLY A 360 20.01 3.46 2.35
CA GLY A 360 20.42 2.83 1.10
C GLY A 360 21.08 3.81 0.13
N VAL A 361 20.55 5.03 0.03
CA VAL A 361 21.15 6.11 -0.77
C VAL A 361 22.54 6.48 -0.25
N ALA A 362 22.68 6.68 1.06
CA ALA A 362 23.96 6.98 1.69
C ALA A 362 24.98 5.83 1.55
N ALA A 363 24.52 4.59 1.42
CA ALA A 363 25.36 3.42 1.18
C ALA A 363 25.68 3.19 -0.31
N GLY A 364 25.11 3.98 -1.22
CA GLY A 364 25.25 3.81 -2.67
C GLY A 364 24.50 2.60 -3.24
N THR A 365 23.57 2.00 -2.48
CA THR A 365 22.79 0.83 -2.93
C THR A 365 21.45 1.20 -3.53
N LEU A 366 21.02 2.46 -3.40
CA LEU A 366 19.80 3.01 -3.98
C LEU A 366 20.05 4.33 -4.70
N SER A 367 19.28 4.58 -5.76
CA SER A 367 19.24 5.89 -6.43
C SER A 367 18.74 6.97 -5.48
N SER A 368 19.39 8.14 -5.49
CA SER A 368 18.93 9.31 -4.73
C SER A 368 17.54 9.79 -5.15
N ASN A 369 17.06 9.43 -6.35
CA ASN A 369 15.72 9.77 -6.83
C ASN A 369 14.61 9.10 -6.00
N LEU A 370 14.92 7.99 -5.34
CA LEU A 370 14.00 7.31 -4.42
C LEU A 370 13.82 8.07 -3.10
N MET A 371 14.75 8.96 -2.71
CA MET A 371 14.60 9.70 -1.47
C MET A 371 13.42 10.67 -1.57
N PRO A 372 12.45 10.65 -0.63
CA PRO A 372 11.37 11.63 -0.63
C PRO A 372 11.95 13.04 -0.48
N LYS A 373 11.49 13.96 -1.34
CA LYS A 373 11.80 15.40 -1.26
C LYS A 373 11.05 16.07 -0.11
N ARG A 374 9.94 15.47 0.33
CA ARG A 374 9.12 15.94 1.45
C ARG A 374 8.51 14.78 2.23
N LEU A 375 8.48 14.91 3.56
CA LEU A 375 7.77 14.04 4.48
C LEU A 375 6.80 14.87 5.34
N THR A 376 5.52 14.57 5.22
CA THR A 376 4.42 15.26 5.90
C THR A 376 3.82 14.33 6.97
N LEU A 377 3.94 14.72 8.24
CA LEU A 377 3.41 13.98 9.39
C LEU A 377 2.04 14.55 9.76
N LEU A 378 0.99 13.80 9.44
CA LEU A 378 -0.40 14.22 9.57
C LEU A 378 -0.98 13.63 10.85
N ASP A 379 -1.11 14.48 11.86
CA ASP A 379 -1.63 14.13 13.17
C ASP A 379 -0.94 12.89 13.80
N PRO A 380 0.39 12.93 13.96
CA PRO A 380 1.16 11.72 14.17
C PRO A 380 0.86 11.02 15.50
N PHE A 381 0.73 9.70 15.44
CA PHE A 381 0.60 8.83 16.60
C PHE A 381 1.96 8.23 16.97
N TRP A 382 2.36 8.40 18.22
CA TRP A 382 3.57 7.81 18.79
C TRP A 382 3.16 6.98 20.01
N GLY A 383 3.36 5.67 20.00
CA GLY A 383 3.03 4.86 21.18
C GLY A 383 3.85 5.29 22.40
N LYS A 384 3.17 5.49 23.53
CA LYS A 384 3.80 5.83 24.81
C LYS A 384 4.52 4.63 25.42
N GLY A 385 5.65 4.88 26.07
CA GLY A 385 6.43 3.88 26.79
C GLY A 385 7.50 3.19 25.94
N SER A 386 8.53 2.68 26.60
CA SER A 386 9.66 2.00 25.95
C SER A 386 9.22 0.72 25.26
N GLU A 387 9.74 0.49 24.06
CA GLU A 387 9.50 -0.74 23.30
C GLU A 387 10.84 -1.39 22.93
N THR A 388 10.96 -2.70 23.08
CA THR A 388 12.22 -3.43 22.84
C THR A 388 12.65 -3.36 21.36
N TYR A 389 11.69 -3.41 20.44
CA TYR A 389 11.91 -3.24 19.00
C TYR A 389 12.34 -1.81 18.61
N CYS A 390 12.22 -0.84 19.52
CA CYS A 390 12.77 0.50 19.36
C CYS A 390 14.10 0.69 20.12
N GLY A 391 14.72 -0.40 20.61
CA GLY A 391 15.96 -0.34 21.39
C GLY A 391 15.76 0.15 22.83
N GLY A 392 14.59 -0.10 23.43
CA GLY A 392 14.29 0.28 24.81
C GLY A 392 13.87 1.74 25.00
N VAL A 393 13.62 2.47 23.91
CA VAL A 393 12.97 3.80 23.94
C VAL A 393 11.58 3.72 23.34
N TYR A 394 10.77 4.76 23.51
CA TYR A 394 9.46 4.81 22.86
C TYR A 394 9.60 5.13 21.35
N PRO A 395 8.68 4.66 20.48
CA PRO A 395 8.77 4.82 19.03
C PRO A 395 8.99 6.26 18.54
N GLY A 396 8.39 7.25 19.20
CA GLY A 396 8.58 8.66 18.88
C GLY A 396 10.03 9.12 19.05
N ALA A 397 10.67 8.82 20.18
CA ALA A 397 12.09 9.14 20.40
C ALA A 397 13.02 8.45 19.39
N LYS A 398 12.71 7.20 19.04
CA LYS A 398 13.49 6.49 18.00
C LYS A 398 13.32 7.14 16.63
N SER A 399 12.10 7.52 16.28
CA SER A 399 11.77 8.22 15.04
C SER A 399 12.44 9.61 14.96
N VAL A 400 12.50 10.35 16.06
CA VAL A 400 13.27 11.61 16.17
C VAL A 400 14.75 11.38 15.89
N THR A 401 15.33 10.28 16.40
CA THR A 401 16.72 9.92 16.12
C THR A 401 16.95 9.70 14.63
N TYR A 402 16.10 8.89 13.99
CA TYR A 402 16.13 8.67 12.54
C TYR A 402 15.95 9.96 11.76
N MET A 403 15.05 10.84 12.21
CA MET A 403 14.80 12.12 11.56
C MET A 403 16.01 13.06 11.60
N LYS A 404 16.68 13.17 12.75
CA LYS A 404 17.91 13.96 12.90
C LYS A 404 19.02 13.42 12.00
N GLU A 405 19.18 12.11 11.93
CA GLU A 405 20.13 11.48 11.03
C GLU A 405 19.83 11.80 9.56
N MET A 406 18.57 11.67 9.14
CA MET A 406 18.17 12.03 7.77
C MET A 406 18.39 13.50 7.49
N LEU A 407 17.90 14.43 8.33
CA LEU A 407 18.03 15.88 8.11
C LEU A 407 19.48 16.38 8.09
N ALA A 408 20.40 15.67 8.76
CA ALA A 408 21.83 15.97 8.69
C ALA A 408 22.49 15.49 7.39
N ARG A 409 21.88 14.53 6.68
CA ARG A 409 22.39 13.91 5.45
C ARG A 409 21.68 14.44 4.19
N ASP A 410 20.35 14.50 4.26
CA ASP A 410 19.42 14.68 3.16
C ASP A 410 18.67 16.03 3.30
N ALA A 411 18.59 16.80 2.22
CA ALA A 411 17.97 18.13 2.22
C ALA A 411 16.46 18.10 1.88
N PHE A 412 15.70 17.23 2.55
CA PHE A 412 14.25 17.09 2.36
C PHE A 412 13.45 18.01 3.31
N ALA A 413 12.22 18.35 2.91
CA ALA A 413 11.30 19.13 3.72
C ALA A 413 10.55 18.22 4.72
N LEU A 414 10.48 18.63 5.99
CA LEU A 414 9.71 17.95 7.04
C LEU A 414 8.65 18.90 7.59
N GLU A 415 7.41 18.44 7.65
CA GLU A 415 6.31 19.17 8.27
C GLU A 415 5.48 18.26 9.18
N GLU A 416 4.96 18.85 10.27
CA GLU A 416 4.04 18.19 11.20
C GLU A 416 2.77 19.04 11.32
N ILE A 417 1.64 18.40 11.06
CA ILE A 417 0.31 19.02 11.12
C ILE A 417 -0.45 18.41 12.29
N ARG A 418 -1.02 19.26 13.15
CA ARG A 418 -1.87 18.82 14.27
C ARG A 418 -3.23 19.48 14.22
N THR A 419 -4.29 18.69 14.17
CA THR A 419 -5.68 19.21 14.05
C THR A 419 -6.43 19.21 15.38
N ASN A 420 -5.86 18.66 16.43
CA ASN A 420 -6.33 18.83 17.80
C ASN A 420 -5.16 18.73 18.79
N SER A 421 -5.43 19.03 20.06
CA SER A 421 -4.44 18.94 21.15
C SER A 421 -4.26 17.52 21.73
N ASN A 422 -5.09 16.55 21.33
CA ASN A 422 -5.38 15.31 22.06
C ASN A 422 -5.14 14.00 21.29
N ILE A 423 -4.21 13.94 20.32
CA ILE A 423 -3.91 12.67 19.66
C ILE A 423 -3.09 11.77 20.57
N GLY A 424 -3.66 10.60 20.87
CA GLY A 424 -3.02 9.53 21.61
C GLY A 424 -3.70 9.18 22.93
N GLY A 425 -4.58 10.04 23.47
CA GLY A 425 -5.20 9.81 24.78
C GLY A 425 -4.17 9.38 25.83
N TRP A 426 -4.44 8.28 26.54
CA TRP A 426 -3.51 7.68 27.51
C TRP A 426 -2.39 6.84 26.89
N VAL A 427 -2.55 6.39 25.64
CA VAL A 427 -1.69 5.38 25.01
C VAL A 427 -0.64 5.96 24.07
N GLY A 428 -0.83 7.19 23.59
CA GLY A 428 0.09 7.92 22.73
C GLY A 428 0.90 9.00 23.45
N ASP A 429 1.95 9.47 22.78
CA ASP A 429 2.91 10.48 23.22
C ASP A 429 2.86 11.67 22.24
N SER A 430 2.99 12.89 22.75
CA SER A 430 2.92 14.10 21.93
C SER A 430 4.16 14.31 21.04
N CYS A 431 5.27 13.67 21.40
CA CYS A 431 6.58 13.74 20.75
C CYS A 431 6.99 15.16 20.34
N THR A 432 6.98 16.08 21.32
CA THR A 432 7.33 17.50 21.09
C THR A 432 8.71 17.70 20.47
N GLU A 433 9.63 16.76 20.65
CA GLU A 433 10.94 16.79 20.00
C GLU A 433 10.87 16.68 18.46
N MET A 434 9.86 16.02 17.90
CA MET A 434 9.65 15.98 16.44
C MET A 434 9.29 17.37 15.89
N ARG A 435 8.44 18.11 16.62
CA ARG A 435 8.01 19.47 16.25
C ARG A 435 9.18 20.46 16.19
N LYS A 436 10.24 20.22 16.98
CA LYS A 436 11.48 21.01 16.94
C LYS A 436 12.31 20.78 15.68
N LEU A 437 12.01 19.76 14.88
CA LEU A 437 12.68 19.49 13.62
C LEU A 437 11.87 19.97 12.41
N ALA A 438 10.54 19.95 12.53
CA ALA A 438 9.60 20.16 11.44
C ALA A 438 9.20 21.63 11.26
N ALA A 439 8.56 21.92 10.12
CA ALA A 439 7.59 23.00 10.02
C ALA A 439 6.33 22.55 10.77
N TYR A 440 6.10 23.10 11.96
CA TYR A 440 5.01 22.67 12.83
C TYR A 440 3.83 23.64 12.77
N TYR A 441 2.65 23.15 12.42
CA TYR A 441 1.47 24.00 12.36
C TYR A 441 0.15 23.30 12.70
N ASN A 442 -0.81 24.12 13.14
CA ASN A 442 -2.03 23.71 13.84
C ASN A 442 -3.30 24.25 13.15
N PRO A 443 -3.90 23.52 12.19
CA PRO A 443 -5.14 23.95 11.56
C PRO A 443 -6.36 23.98 12.48
N TRP A 444 -6.36 23.22 13.59
CA TRP A 444 -7.40 23.21 14.64
C TRP A 444 -8.84 23.57 14.20
N PRO A 445 -9.49 22.75 13.34
CA PRO A 445 -10.87 22.99 12.93
C PRO A 445 -11.82 23.08 14.14
N SER A 446 -12.80 23.96 14.05
CA SER A 446 -13.85 24.11 15.07
C SER A 446 -15.05 23.20 14.87
N PHE A 447 -15.00 22.32 13.87
CA PHE A 447 -16.05 21.34 13.56
C PHE A 447 -15.57 19.91 13.85
N GLY A 448 -16.54 19.01 13.98
CA GLY A 448 -16.29 17.60 14.27
C GLY A 448 -15.91 17.32 15.72
N ASP A 449 -16.06 16.06 16.11
CA ASP A 449 -15.48 15.53 17.33
C ASP A 449 -13.97 15.27 17.16
N ASP A 450 -13.28 14.84 18.21
CA ASP A 450 -11.83 14.61 18.16
C ASP A 450 -11.42 13.59 17.09
N THR A 451 -12.26 12.60 16.79
CA THR A 451 -12.04 11.63 15.72
C THR A 451 -12.12 12.30 14.35
N ALA A 452 -13.17 13.10 14.11
CA ALA A 452 -13.34 13.82 12.86
C ALA A 452 -12.21 14.86 12.65
N LYS A 453 -11.76 15.52 13.72
CA LYS A 453 -10.59 16.40 13.66
C LYS A 453 -9.33 15.63 13.33
N HIS A 454 -9.12 14.46 13.94
CA HIS A 454 -7.97 13.61 13.64
C HIS A 454 -7.92 13.25 12.14
N LEU A 455 -9.04 12.78 11.61
CA LEU A 455 -9.18 12.48 10.17
C LEU A 455 -9.07 13.74 9.30
N TYR A 456 -9.40 14.93 9.82
CA TYR A 456 -9.27 16.17 9.07
C TYR A 456 -7.82 16.48 8.70
N ALA A 457 -6.81 15.97 9.42
CA ALA A 457 -5.41 16.34 9.13
C ALA A 457 -4.97 15.96 7.71
N TYR A 458 -5.26 14.74 7.27
CA TYR A 458 -4.93 14.32 5.92
C TYR A 458 -5.82 14.97 4.86
N ASN A 459 -7.09 15.25 5.21
CA ASN A 459 -8.04 15.93 4.32
C ASN A 459 -7.62 17.37 4.07
N TRP A 460 -7.27 18.08 5.14
CA TRP A 460 -6.73 19.44 5.09
C TRP A 460 -5.51 19.51 4.19
N TYR A 461 -4.52 18.63 4.42
CA TYR A 461 -3.31 18.64 3.62
C TYR A 461 -3.61 18.30 2.15
N ALA A 462 -4.40 17.26 1.88
CA ALA A 462 -4.74 16.87 0.52
C ALA A 462 -5.52 17.98 -0.22
N MET A 463 -6.42 18.70 0.45
CA MET A 463 -7.14 19.86 -0.11
C MET A 463 -6.25 21.09 -0.30
N SER A 464 -5.24 21.27 0.55
CA SER A 464 -4.32 22.42 0.50
C SER A 464 -3.43 22.44 -0.76
N ILE A 465 -3.47 21.41 -1.61
CA ILE A 465 -2.79 21.41 -2.92
C ILE A 465 -3.36 22.46 -3.89
N ASN A 466 -4.60 22.88 -3.66
CA ASN A 466 -5.29 23.83 -4.54
C ASN A 466 -4.81 25.27 -4.37
N LYS A 467 -4.28 25.62 -3.20
CA LYS A 467 -3.86 26.98 -2.88
C LYS A 467 -2.79 26.95 -1.78
N VAL A 468 -1.70 27.69 -2.00
CA VAL A 468 -0.70 27.92 -0.96
C VAL A 468 -1.36 28.64 0.21
N VAL A 469 -1.23 28.06 1.40
CA VAL A 469 -1.69 28.66 2.65
C VAL A 469 -0.55 29.48 3.21
N TYR A 470 -0.79 30.73 3.60
CA TYR A 470 0.28 31.62 4.08
C TYR A 470 0.17 31.88 5.58
N ALA A 471 1.33 32.02 6.22
CA ALA A 471 1.40 32.65 7.53
C ALA A 471 1.60 34.19 7.45
N ASP A 472 1.47 34.91 8.57
CA ASP A 472 1.42 36.38 8.71
C ASP A 472 2.41 37.24 7.87
N LYS A 473 3.52 36.70 7.37
CA LYS A 473 4.56 37.48 6.66
C LYS A 473 4.33 37.62 5.15
N GLY A 474 3.16 37.24 4.64
CA GLY A 474 2.81 37.40 3.22
C GLY A 474 3.46 36.36 2.29
N PRO A 475 3.26 36.50 0.96
CA PRO A 475 3.44 35.41 -0.01
C PRO A 475 4.90 34.98 -0.28
N GLY A 476 5.89 35.72 0.23
CA GLY A 476 7.29 35.53 -0.16
C GLY A 476 8.06 34.43 0.59
N LEU A 477 7.72 34.09 1.84
CA LEU A 477 8.62 33.28 2.70
C LEU A 477 7.94 32.27 3.65
N ASN A 478 6.61 32.19 3.69
CA ASN A 478 5.86 31.39 4.68
C ASN A 478 4.74 30.52 4.08
N GLY A 479 4.99 29.87 2.94
CA GLY A 479 4.01 28.94 2.36
C GLY A 479 3.89 27.66 3.19
N LEU A 480 2.66 27.25 3.51
CA LEU A 480 2.29 26.04 4.25
C LEU A 480 1.42 25.13 3.37
N GLY A 481 1.32 23.86 3.77
CA GLY A 481 0.50 22.86 3.11
C GLY A 481 1.10 22.32 1.80
N ALA A 482 0.31 21.51 1.11
CA ALA A 482 0.73 20.72 -0.03
C ALA A 482 1.12 21.58 -1.26
N ALA A 483 0.45 22.71 -1.47
CA ALA A 483 0.75 23.62 -2.57
C ALA A 483 2.06 24.39 -2.39
N ALA A 484 2.56 24.53 -1.15
CA ALA A 484 3.83 25.21 -0.92
C ALA A 484 4.98 24.43 -1.57
N SER A 485 5.99 25.14 -2.07
CA SER A 485 7.25 24.55 -2.54
C SER A 485 8.04 23.93 -1.39
N ASP A 486 8.95 23.00 -1.70
CA ASP A 486 9.78 22.35 -0.68
C ASP A 486 10.70 23.38 -0.01
N GLU A 487 11.10 24.42 -0.73
CA GLU A 487 11.88 25.56 -0.24
C GLU A 487 11.07 26.42 0.73
N GLN A 488 9.78 26.68 0.45
CA GLN A 488 8.89 27.38 1.37
C GLN A 488 8.65 26.60 2.67
N ILE A 489 8.52 25.27 2.61
CA ILE A 489 8.43 24.48 3.85
C ILE A 489 9.77 24.51 4.60
N LYS A 490 10.90 24.33 3.90
CA LYS A 490 12.23 24.39 4.52
C LYS A 490 12.53 25.73 5.18
N SER A 491 12.04 26.86 4.66
CA SER A 491 12.25 28.18 5.29
C SER A 491 11.56 28.30 6.64
N VAL A 492 10.40 27.65 6.81
CA VAL A 492 9.59 27.70 8.04
C VAL A 492 9.86 26.56 9.03
N MET A 493 10.69 25.58 8.67
CA MET A 493 11.12 24.50 9.56
C MET A 493 11.90 25.01 10.78
N ASN A 494 11.82 24.27 11.89
CA ASN A 494 12.63 24.52 13.09
C ASN A 494 14.06 23.95 13.00
N TRP A 495 14.42 23.33 11.87
CA TRP A 495 15.77 22.88 11.55
C TRP A 495 16.57 23.94 10.78
N ASP A 496 17.84 24.12 11.16
CA ASP A 496 18.84 24.92 10.44
C ASP A 496 19.68 23.97 9.57
N PHE A 497 19.45 24.01 8.25
CA PHE A 497 20.16 23.15 7.30
C PHE A 497 21.65 23.48 7.17
N THR A 498 22.06 24.73 7.44
CA THR A 498 23.47 25.13 7.39
C THR A 498 24.22 24.60 8.61
N LYS A 499 23.62 24.74 9.80
CA LYS A 499 24.22 24.27 11.06
C LYS A 499 23.97 22.78 11.33
N LYS A 500 23.07 22.15 10.57
CA LYS A 500 22.57 20.79 10.81
C LYS A 500 22.12 20.60 12.26
N ALA A 501 21.32 21.55 12.75
CA ALA A 501 20.89 21.60 14.13
C ALA A 501 19.50 22.23 14.27
N ILE A 502 18.85 22.04 15.41
CA ILE A 502 17.61 22.75 15.76
C ILE A 502 17.91 24.24 15.93
N LYS A 503 17.05 25.12 15.39
CA LYS A 503 17.14 26.57 15.55
C LYS A 503 17.02 26.96 17.03
N SER A 504 17.78 27.99 17.43
CA SER A 504 17.75 28.53 18.80
C SER A 504 16.39 29.11 19.17
N VAL A 505 15.69 29.67 18.19
CA VAL A 505 14.28 30.09 18.30
C VAL A 505 13.45 29.16 17.44
N GLN A 506 12.46 28.52 18.05
CA GLN A 506 11.50 27.65 17.38
C GLN A 506 10.16 28.36 17.23
N TYR A 507 9.45 28.01 16.18
CA TYR A 507 8.14 28.55 15.87
C TYR A 507 7.13 27.44 15.64
N ARG A 508 5.87 27.78 15.88
CA ARG A 508 4.70 27.07 15.38
C ARG A 508 3.83 28.04 14.60
N TYR A 509 2.97 27.51 13.75
CA TYR A 509 1.97 28.31 13.05
C TYR A 509 0.59 27.84 13.45
N ASP A 510 -0.18 28.69 14.11
CA ASP A 510 -1.53 28.36 14.58
C ASP A 510 -2.56 29.01 13.64
N ILE A 511 -3.66 28.33 13.35
CA ILE A 511 -4.71 28.90 12.49
C ILE A 511 -5.22 30.24 13.06
N ASN A 512 -5.35 31.23 12.19
CA ASN A 512 -5.81 32.57 12.51
C ASN A 512 -7.22 32.84 11.95
N ALA A 513 -7.52 32.35 10.74
CA ALA A 513 -8.84 32.39 10.11
C ALA A 513 -9.11 31.10 9.33
N GLY A 514 -10.38 30.82 9.00
CA GLY A 514 -10.80 29.63 8.22
C GLY A 514 -11.15 28.39 9.05
N LYS A 515 -10.96 28.41 10.38
CA LYS A 515 -11.23 27.24 11.25
C LYS A 515 -12.65 26.65 11.20
N THR A 516 -13.63 27.39 10.68
CA THR A 516 -15.05 26.96 10.57
C THR A 516 -15.40 26.37 9.21
N THR A 517 -14.55 26.53 8.19
CA THR A 517 -14.76 26.02 6.84
C THR A 517 -14.01 24.72 6.65
N VAL A 518 -14.61 23.80 5.88
CA VAL A 518 -14.01 22.48 5.62
C VAL A 518 -12.81 22.57 4.66
N THR A 519 -12.80 23.58 3.79
CA THR A 519 -11.73 23.74 2.80
C THR A 519 -10.68 24.69 3.32
N PRO A 520 -9.37 24.44 3.09
CA PRO A 520 -8.30 25.35 3.52
C PRO A 520 -8.16 26.61 2.65
N ALA A 521 -9.15 26.93 1.81
CA ALA A 521 -9.07 27.99 0.81
C ALA A 521 -9.01 29.39 1.43
N ASP A 522 -9.66 29.58 2.58
CA ASP A 522 -9.70 30.81 3.37
C ASP A 522 -8.82 30.73 4.63
N ASP A 523 -8.08 29.65 4.81
CA ASP A 523 -7.19 29.49 5.96
C ASP A 523 -6.03 30.49 5.92
N THR A 524 -5.74 31.07 7.09
CA THR A 524 -4.54 31.87 7.33
C THR A 524 -3.91 31.45 8.65
N PHE A 525 -2.59 31.60 8.78
CA PHE A 525 -1.86 31.14 9.96
C PHE A 525 -1.07 32.25 10.63
N LYS A 526 -1.02 32.20 11.96
CA LYS A 526 -0.22 33.10 12.79
C LYS A 526 1.07 32.44 13.25
N GLN A 527 2.21 33.09 13.04
CA GLN A 527 3.50 32.62 13.56
C GLN A 527 3.61 32.92 15.06
N LEU A 528 3.86 31.90 15.87
CA LEU A 528 4.03 32.01 17.32
C LEU A 528 5.34 31.36 17.77
N SER A 529 5.92 31.86 18.86
CA SER A 529 7.13 31.27 19.45
C SER A 529 6.81 29.95 20.18
N GLY A 530 7.70 28.97 20.06
CA GLY A 530 7.61 27.65 20.70
C GLY A 530 6.93 26.58 19.84
N VAL A 531 6.92 25.34 20.34
CA VAL A 531 6.37 24.12 19.70
C VAL A 531 5.45 23.33 20.63
#